data_AF-A0A836VZ78-F1
#
_entry.id   AF-A0A836VZ78-F1
#
_cell.length_a   1.000
_cell.length_b   1.000
_cell.length_c   1.000
_cell.angle_alpha   90.00
_cell.angle_beta   90.00
_cell.angle_gamma   90.00
#
_symmetry.space_group_name_H-M   'P 1'
#
loop_
_entity.id
_entity.type
_entity.pdbx_description
1 polymer ?
#
loop_
_entity_poly.entity_id
_entity_poly.type
_entity_poly.pdbx_seq_one_letter_code
_entity_poly.pdbx_strand_id
1 'polypeptide(L)'
;MEKYRSRHEEEAEICRTVIQFEKEYMGRGPVETKSFLLEDLLVVRLKGVLTPSEIKLAASQERGRYLLKQVRQQLLDFGRPLLQSAVEEILGVPVQSIHTDISTKT
;
A
#
# COMPACT_ATOMS: atom_id res chain seq x y z
N MET A 1 -20.56 24.83 5.22
CA MET A 1 -19.71 24.96 4.02
C MET A 1 -18.84 23.73 3.98
N GLU A 2 -19.06 22.87 2.99
CA GLU A 2 -18.24 21.68 2.76
C GLU A 2 -16.84 22.16 2.36
N LYS A 3 -15.84 21.83 3.19
CA LYS A 3 -14.48 22.32 3.03
C LYS A 3 -13.81 21.47 1.96
N TYR A 4 -13.70 21.98 0.75
CA TYR A 4 -12.93 21.31 -0.31
C TYR A 4 -11.48 21.16 0.17
N ARG A 5 -11.03 19.90 0.36
CA ARG A 5 -9.63 19.60 0.68
C ARG A 5 -8.78 19.88 -0.55
N SER A 6 -7.57 20.38 -0.33
CA SER A 6 -6.63 20.50 -1.45
C SER A 6 -6.09 19.12 -1.82
N ARG A 7 -5.70 18.92 -3.09
CA ARG A 7 -5.08 17.65 -3.54
C ARG A 7 -3.94 17.18 -2.63
N HIS A 8 -3.11 18.11 -2.15
CA HIS A 8 -2.01 17.80 -1.24
C HIS A 8 -2.49 17.31 0.13
N GLU A 9 -3.62 17.82 0.62
CA GLU A 9 -4.20 17.36 1.90
C GLU A 9 -4.73 15.93 1.78
N GLU A 10 -5.43 15.62 0.68
CA GLU A 10 -5.94 14.27 0.39
C GLU A 10 -4.79 13.28 0.21
N GLU A 11 -3.78 13.62 -0.59
CA GLU A 11 -2.56 12.83 -0.74
C GLU A 11 -1.93 12.57 0.63
N ALA A 12 -1.73 13.60 1.46
CA ALA A 12 -1.14 13.44 2.77
C ALA A 12 -1.98 12.56 3.71
N GLU A 13 -3.30 12.61 3.60
CA GLU A 13 -4.21 11.77 4.38
C GLU A 13 -4.16 10.32 3.95
N ILE A 14 -4.22 10.05 2.64
CA ILE A 14 -4.04 8.71 2.08
C ILE A 14 -2.69 8.14 2.52
N CYS A 15 -1.63 8.93 2.48
CA CYS A 15 -0.30 8.52 2.93
C CYS A 15 -0.34 8.00 4.38
N ARG A 16 -0.98 8.75 5.30
CA ARG A 16 -1.13 8.35 6.70
C ARG A 16 -1.96 7.09 6.86
N THR A 17 -3.09 7.00 6.16
CA THR A 17 -3.99 5.84 6.20
C THR A 17 -3.29 4.57 5.71
N VAL A 18 -2.53 4.65 4.61
CA VAL A 18 -1.78 3.49 4.08
C VAL A 18 -0.65 3.08 5.04
N ILE A 19 0.05 4.03 5.65
CA ILE A 19 1.04 3.72 6.69
C ILE A 19 0.39 2.98 7.85
N GLN A 20 -0.79 3.42 8.28
CA GLN A 20 -1.52 2.79 9.38
C GLN A 20 -1.96 1.38 9.01
N PHE A 21 -2.52 1.20 7.81
CA PHE A 21 -2.90 -0.10 7.28
C PHE A 21 -1.72 -1.07 7.25
N GLU A 22 -0.56 -0.69 6.70
CA GLU A 22 0.64 -1.56 6.68
C GLU A 22 1.12 -1.90 8.11
N LYS A 23 1.05 -0.95 9.05
CA LYS A 23 1.43 -1.22 10.44
C LYS A 23 0.46 -2.17 11.15
N GLU A 24 -0.83 -1.91 11.08
CA GLU A 24 -1.85 -2.65 11.84
C GLU A 24 -2.20 -3.98 11.20
N TYR A 25 -2.33 -4.01 9.88
CA TYR A 25 -2.75 -5.19 9.13
C TYR A 25 -1.57 -6.09 8.75
N MET A 26 -0.47 -5.50 8.24
CA MET A 26 0.71 -6.28 7.80
C MET A 26 1.75 -6.45 8.91
N GLY A 27 1.57 -5.81 10.07
CA GLY A 27 2.49 -5.87 11.21
C GLY A 27 3.81 -5.13 10.99
N ARG A 28 3.95 -4.39 9.88
CA ARG A 28 5.17 -3.64 9.54
C ARG A 28 4.83 -2.42 8.70
N GLY A 29 5.17 -1.25 9.22
CA GLY A 29 5.10 -0.01 8.46
C GLY A 29 6.24 0.16 7.44
N PRO A 30 6.00 0.88 6.33
CA PRO A 30 7.04 1.30 5.39
C PRO A 30 8.01 2.30 6.03
N VAL A 31 9.22 2.37 5.49
CA VAL A 31 10.25 3.39 5.82
C VAL A 31 9.94 4.72 5.15
N GLU A 32 9.46 4.67 3.90
CA GLU A 32 9.03 5.85 3.14
C GLU A 32 7.70 5.53 2.47
N THR A 33 6.75 6.46 2.54
CA THR A 33 5.50 6.41 1.80
C THR A 33 5.29 7.72 1.05
N LYS A 34 4.86 7.63 -0.20
CA LYS A 34 4.41 8.77 -0.99
C LYS A 34 3.14 8.40 -1.75
N SER A 35 2.17 9.28 -1.74
CA SER A 35 0.92 9.20 -2.49
C SER A 35 0.90 10.30 -3.55
N PHE A 36 0.28 9.99 -4.69
CA PHE A 36 0.13 10.90 -5.82
C PHE A 36 -1.27 10.71 -6.40
N LEU A 37 -2.01 11.81 -6.52
CA LEU A 37 -3.27 11.87 -7.27
C LEU A 37 -2.96 12.40 -8.67
N LEU A 38 -3.18 11.54 -9.66
CA LEU A 38 -2.88 11.75 -11.07
C LEU A 38 -4.17 11.56 -11.87
N GLU A 39 -4.91 12.63 -12.10
CA GLU A 39 -6.23 12.58 -12.76
C GLU A 39 -7.18 11.61 -12.02
N ASP A 40 -7.47 10.44 -12.60
CA ASP A 40 -8.32 9.38 -12.04
C ASP A 40 -7.53 8.26 -11.34
N LEU A 41 -6.20 8.38 -11.25
CA LEU A 41 -5.31 7.41 -10.64
C LEU A 41 -4.78 7.88 -9.28
N LEU A 42 -4.89 7.01 -8.29
CA LEU A 42 -4.14 7.12 -7.04
C LEU A 42 -2.95 6.16 -7.09
N VAL A 43 -1.74 6.72 -7.01
CA VAL A 43 -0.50 5.94 -6.93
C VAL A 43 0.11 6.09 -5.54
N VAL A 44 0.30 4.98 -4.84
CA VAL A 44 1.00 4.97 -3.55
C VAL A 44 2.27 4.14 -3.65
N ARG A 45 3.40 4.78 -3.38
CA ARG A 45 4.72 4.15 -3.35
C ARG A 45 5.15 3.91 -1.91
N LEU A 46 5.40 2.65 -1.60
CA LEU A 46 5.94 2.20 -0.32
C LEU A 46 7.39 1.75 -0.50
N LYS A 47 8.28 2.12 0.42
CA LYS A 47 9.65 1.59 0.51
C LYS A 47 9.92 0.98 1.87
N GLY A 48 10.80 -0.01 1.92
CA GLY A 48 11.22 -0.65 3.17
C GLY A 48 10.16 -1.54 3.83
N VAL A 49 9.18 -2.00 3.04
CA VAL A 49 8.05 -2.82 3.50
C VAL A 49 8.41 -4.27 3.83
N LEU A 50 9.58 -4.76 3.39
CA LEU A 50 10.06 -6.10 3.72
C LEU A 50 10.75 -6.11 5.07
N THR A 51 10.39 -7.08 5.91
CA THR A 51 11.10 -7.41 7.15
C THR A 51 12.52 -7.92 6.85
N PRO A 52 13.45 -7.84 7.82
CA PRO A 52 14.78 -8.43 7.65
C PRO A 52 14.75 -9.93 7.29
N SER A 53 13.76 -10.67 7.79
CA SER A 53 13.58 -12.09 7.48
C SER A 53 13.09 -12.30 6.05
N GLU A 54 12.15 -11.49 5.56
CA GLU A 54 11.69 -11.54 4.17
C GLU A 54 12.79 -11.13 3.19
N ILE A 55 13.64 -10.16 3.54
CA ILE A 55 14.81 -9.78 2.72
C ILE A 55 15.76 -10.98 2.58
N LYS A 56 16.05 -11.69 3.68
CA LYS A 56 16.88 -12.91 3.64
C LYS A 56 16.23 -14.02 2.80
N LEU A 57 14.91 -14.18 2.89
CA LEU A 57 14.15 -15.13 2.07
C LEU A 57 14.19 -14.75 0.58
N ALA A 58 14.08 -13.47 0.24
CA ALA A 58 14.17 -13.00 -1.15
C ALA A 58 15.58 -13.16 -1.74
N ALA A 59 16.61 -13.13 -0.89
CA ALA A 59 18.00 -13.38 -1.28
C ALA A 59 18.28 -14.86 -1.60
N SER A 60 17.55 -15.80 -0.99
CA SER A 60 17.73 -17.24 -1.20
C SER A 60 16.99 -17.76 -2.45
N GLN A 61 17.66 -17.61 -3.60
CA GLN A 61 17.25 -18.19 -4.89
C GLN A 61 15.85 -17.74 -5.39
N GLU A 62 15.43 -18.28 -6.54
CA GLU A 62 14.17 -17.92 -7.20
C GLU A 62 12.93 -18.31 -6.38
N ARG A 63 12.98 -19.45 -5.69
CA ARG A 63 11.88 -19.99 -4.89
C ARG A 63 11.49 -19.06 -3.73
N GLY A 64 12.46 -18.46 -3.04
CA GLY A 64 12.18 -17.55 -1.93
C GLY A 64 11.42 -16.29 -2.38
N ARG A 65 11.83 -15.72 -3.52
CA ARG A 65 11.11 -14.59 -4.15
C ARG A 65 9.70 -14.95 -4.57
N TYR A 66 9.51 -16.13 -5.15
CA TYR A 66 8.20 -16.62 -5.55
C TYR A 66 7.26 -16.76 -4.34
N LEU A 67 7.71 -17.44 -3.29
CA LEU A 67 6.93 -17.65 -2.07
C LEU A 67 6.55 -16.31 -1.39
N LEU A 68 7.50 -15.38 -1.30
CA LEU A 68 7.27 -14.07 -0.72
C LEU A 68 6.19 -13.30 -1.50
N LYS A 69 6.26 -13.27 -2.84
CA LYS A 69 5.24 -12.62 -3.68
C LYS A 69 3.86 -13.26 -3.48
N GLN A 70 3.78 -14.60 -3.45
CA GLN A 70 2.52 -15.31 -3.25
C GLN A 70 1.89 -14.99 -1.89
N VAL A 71 2.67 -15.04 -0.81
CA VAL A 71 2.17 -14.69 0.54
C VAL A 71 1.69 -13.25 0.59
N ARG A 72 2.47 -12.30 0.07
CA ARG A 72 2.10 -10.88 0.05
C ARG A 72 0.84 -10.61 -0.75
N GLN A 73 0.69 -11.27 -1.90
CA GLN A 73 -0.51 -11.16 -2.72
C GLN A 73 -1.74 -11.62 -1.93
N GLN A 74 -1.68 -12.80 -1.30
CA GLN A 74 -2.79 -13.33 -0.52
C GLN A 74 -3.16 -12.41 0.65
N LEU A 75 -2.17 -11.94 1.42
CA LEU A 75 -2.43 -11.02 2.54
C LEU A 75 -3.06 -9.71 2.08
N LEU A 76 -2.59 -9.13 0.98
CA LEU A 76 -3.17 -7.91 0.43
C LEU A 76 -4.57 -8.14 -0.13
N ASP A 77 -4.86 -9.29 -0.73
CA ASP A 77 -6.20 -9.59 -1.22
C ASP A 77 -7.22 -9.70 -0.09
N PHE A 78 -6.83 -10.22 1.08
CA PHE A 78 -7.68 -10.18 2.29
C PHE A 78 -7.86 -8.78 2.87
N GLY A 79 -6.81 -7.94 2.81
CA GLY A 79 -6.85 -6.56 3.34
C GLY A 79 -7.44 -5.53 2.37
N ARG A 80 -7.60 -5.90 1.09
CA ARG A 80 -8.07 -5.02 0.00
C ARG A 80 -9.40 -4.32 0.30
N PRO A 81 -10.45 -4.98 0.83
CA PRO A 81 -11.70 -4.29 1.15
C PRO A 81 -11.52 -3.17 2.18
N LEU A 82 -10.68 -3.39 3.20
CA LEU A 82 -10.38 -2.40 4.22
C LEU A 82 -9.65 -1.19 3.62
N LEU A 83 -8.63 -1.45 2.79
CA LEU A 83 -7.87 -0.39 2.12
C LEU A 83 -8.77 0.40 1.15
N GLN A 84 -9.64 -0.29 0.41
CA GLN A 84 -10.61 0.32 -0.50
C GLN A 84 -11.54 1.27 0.24
N SER A 85 -12.23 0.79 1.29
CA SER A 85 -13.17 1.62 2.05
C SER A 85 -12.49 2.85 2.65
N ALA A 86 -11.27 2.71 3.18
CA ALA A 86 -10.53 3.82 3.74
C ALA A 86 -10.15 4.87 2.69
N VAL A 87 -9.82 4.47 1.46
CA VAL A 87 -9.53 5.40 0.36
C VAL A 87 -10.80 6.08 -0.15
N GLU A 88 -11.90 5.33 -0.32
CA GLU A 88 -13.20 5.85 -0.75
C GLU A 88 -13.74 6.88 0.25
N GLU A 89 -13.57 6.66 1.55
CA GLU A 89 -13.95 7.61 2.60
C GLU A 89 -13.18 8.94 2.50
N ILE A 90 -11.90 8.90 2.12
CA ILE A 90 -11.07 10.10 1.98
C ILE A 90 -11.44 10.86 0.70
N LEU A 91 -11.58 10.16 -0.43
CA LEU A 91 -11.80 10.76 -1.74
C LEU A 91 -13.27 11.05 -2.06
N GLY A 92 -14.21 10.45 -1.33
CA GLY A 92 -15.65 10.63 -1.54
C GLY A 92 -16.17 10.02 -2.85
N VAL A 93 -15.37 9.18 -3.52
CA VAL A 93 -15.71 8.53 -4.79
C VAL A 93 -15.38 7.04 -4.75
N PRO A 94 -16.13 6.18 -5.46
CA PRO A 94 -15.87 4.75 -5.47
C PRO A 94 -14.58 4.41 -6.21
N VAL A 95 -13.83 3.45 -5.68
CA VAL A 95 -12.62 2.91 -6.30
C VAL A 95 -13.01 1.80 -7.27
N GLN A 96 -12.69 1.96 -8.55
CA GLN A 96 -13.03 0.95 -9.56
C GLN A 96 -12.18 -0.32 -9.45
N SER A 97 -10.90 -0.16 -9.12
CA SER A 97 -9.96 -1.28 -9.04
C SER A 97 -8.74 -0.92 -8.20
N ILE A 98 -8.14 -1.91 -7.56
CA ILE A 98 -6.89 -1.77 -6.82
C ILE A 98 -5.86 -2.74 -7.42
N HIS A 99 -4.63 -2.29 -7.58
CA HIS A 99 -3.53 -3.13 -8.04
C HIS A 99 -2.33 -2.92 -7.13
N THR A 100 -1.70 -4.02 -6.73
CA THR A 100 -0.54 -4.01 -5.85
C THR A 100 0.54 -4.89 -6.47
N ASP A 101 1.80 -4.45 -6.36
CA ASP A 101 2.95 -5.29 -6.61
C ASP A 101 4.00 -5.02 -5.54
N ILE A 102 4.82 -6.03 -5.29
CA ILE A 102 5.95 -5.94 -4.38
C ILE A 102 7.22 -6.35 -5.13
N SER A 103 8.21 -5.45 -5.12
CA SER A 103 9.53 -5.80 -5.62
C SER A 103 10.30 -6.58 -4.56
N THR A 104 10.86 -7.72 -4.96
CA THR A 104 11.82 -8.51 -4.18
C THR A 104 13.26 -8.27 -4.64
N LYS A 105 13.45 -7.32 -5.56
CA LYS A 105 14.73 -6.83 -6.06
C LYS A 105 14.74 -5.32 -5.85
N THR A 106 15.40 -4.86 -4.79
CA THR A 106 15.55 -3.44 -4.48
C THR A 106 16.98 -3.18 -4.08
#